data_AF-A0A1U9XF81-F1
#
_entry.id   AF-A0A1U9XF81-F1
#
_cell.length_a   1.000
_cell.length_b   1.000
_cell.length_c   1.000
_cell.angle_alpha   90.00
_cell.angle_beta   90.00
_cell.angle_gamma   90.00
#
_symmetry.space_group_name_H-M   'P 1'
#
loop_
_entity.id
_entity.type
_entity.pdbx_description
1 polymer ?
#
loop_
_entity_poly.entity_id
_entity_poly.type
_entity_poly.pdbx_seq_one_letter_code
_entity_poly.pdbx_strand_id
1 'polypeptide(L)' 'MAQVRFKKMVLDLSGKPAPGYRATEWISTISFDWDKDIKTEKERLVNPLGLQVLSYQPDPEVIK' A
#
# COMPACT_ATOMS: atom_id res chain seq x y z
N MET A 1 13.50 2.08 -5.45
CA MET A 1 12.85 2.95 -4.45
C MET A 1 11.79 3.78 -5.15
N ALA A 2 10.64 3.99 -4.50
CA ALA A 2 9.55 4.83 -5.01
C ALA A 2 8.89 5.62 -3.89
N GLN A 3 8.25 6.74 -4.25
CA GLN A 3 7.33 7.47 -3.38
C GLN A 3 5.91 7.35 -3.94
N VAL A 4 4.95 7.05 -3.07
CA VAL A 4 3.55 6.86 -3.44
C VAL A 4 2.67 7.72 -2.55
N ARG A 5 1.86 8.61 -3.16
CA ARG A 5 0.83 9.38 -2.46
C ARG A 5 -0.52 8.68 -2.60
N PHE A 6 -1.26 8.57 -1.50
CA PHE A 6 -2.56 7.90 -1.48
C PHE A 6 -3.47 8.46 -0.38
N LYS A 7 -4.77 8.23 -0.52
CA LYS A 7 -5.78 8.65 0.46
C LYS A 7 -6.44 7.43 1.09
N LYS A 8 -6.67 7.47 2.40
CA LYS A 8 -7.44 6.45 3.12
C LYS A 8 -8.82 7.01 3.47
N MET A 9 -9.85 6.24 3.15
CA MET A 9 -11.25 6.57 3.46
C MET A 9 -11.89 5.39 4.18
N VAL A 10 -12.48 5.65 5.34
CA VAL A 10 -13.23 4.65 6.10
C VAL A 10 -14.66 4.65 5.59
N LEU A 11 -15.15 3.47 5.19
CA LEU A 11 -16.51 3.28 4.71
C LEU A 11 -17.35 2.53 5.75
N ASP A 12 -18.65 2.80 5.76
CA ASP A 12 -19.64 2.03 6.52
C ASP A 12 -20.04 0.73 5.78
N LEU A 13 -20.91 -0.08 6.39
CA LEU A 13 -21.40 -1.33 5.81
C LEU A 13 -22.22 -1.12 4.52
N SER A 14 -22.68 0.10 4.25
CA SER A 14 -23.39 0.49 3.03
C SER A 14 -22.45 1.04 1.95
N GLY A 15 -21.13 1.04 2.19
CA GLY A 15 -20.12 1.56 1.28
C GLY A 15 -20.03 3.09 1.22
N LYS A 16 -20.68 3.81 2.15
CA LYS A 16 -20.61 5.28 2.24
C LYS A 16 -19.54 5.72 3.23
N PRO A 17 -18.99 6.94 3.13
CA PRO A 17 -18.03 7.44 4.12
C PRO A 17 -18.59 7.35 5.55
N ALA A 18 -17.86 6.68 6.43
CA ALA A 18 -18.30 6.44 7.81
C ALA A 18 -18.43 7.77 8.57
N PRO A 19 -19.58 8.03 9.23
CA PRO A 19 -19.75 9.23 10.05
C PRO A 19 -18.66 9.31 11.13
N GLY A 20 -18.03 10.48 11.27
CA GLY A 20 -16.97 10.72 12.24
C GLY A 20 -15.54 10.43 11.75
N TYR A 21 -15.37 9.80 10.59
CA TYR A 21 -14.04 9.58 9.98
C TYR A 21 -13.85 10.50 8.77
N ARG A 22 -12.73 11.25 8.76
CA ARG A 22 -12.32 12.06 7.60
C ARG A 22 -11.33 11.28 6.74
N ALA A 23 -11.34 11.55 5.44
CA ALA A 23 -10.29 11.05 4.56
C ALA A 23 -8.93 11.60 5.02
N THR A 24 -7.91 10.74 5.06
CA THR A 24 -6.54 11.11 5.45
C THR A 24 -5.60 10.91 4.27
N GLU A 25 -4.68 11.85 4.07
CA GLU A 25 -3.69 11.81 3.01
C GLU A 25 -2.36 11.29 3.55
N TRP A 26 -1.69 10.45 2.77
CA TRP A 26 -0.48 9.75 3.17
C TRP A 26 0.51 9.74 2.01
N ILE A 27 1.79 9.84 2.34
CA ILE A 27 2.89 9.55 1.45
C ILE A 27 3.66 8.37 2.00
N SER A 28 4.05 7.43 1.15
CA SER A 28 4.91 6.34 1.56
C SER A 28 6.17 6.26 0.73
N THR A 29 7.28 6.07 1.41
CA THR A 29 8.57 5.74 0.83
C THR A 29 8.77 4.24 0.86
N ILE A 30 8.98 3.64 -0.32
CA ILE A 30 9.03 2.19 -0.51
C ILE A 30 10.36 1.81 -1.16
N SER A 31 11.14 0.94 -0.50
CA SER A 31 12.27 0.26 -1.13
C SER A 31 11.83 -1.12 -1.58
N PHE A 32 12.17 -1.49 -2.81
CA PHE A 32 11.77 -2.76 -3.40
C PHE A 32 12.80 -3.24 -4.42
N ASP A 33 12.81 -4.55 -4.65
CA ASP A 33 13.54 -5.23 -5.71
C ASP A 33 12.63 -6.31 -6.36
N TRP A 34 13.21 -7.14 -7.22
CA TRP A 34 12.52 -8.20 -7.95
C TRP A 34 13.11 -9.59 -7.65
N ASP A 35 13.80 -9.74 -6.52
CA ASP A 35 14.61 -10.94 -6.22
C ASP A 35 13.91 -11.89 -5.24
N LYS A 36 12.57 -11.85 -5.20
CA LYS A 36 11.81 -12.79 -4.38
C LYS A 36 12.00 -14.21 -4.92
N ASP A 37 12.53 -15.09 -4.08
CA ASP A 37 12.60 -16.52 -4.35
C ASP A 37 11.19 -17.15 -4.41
N ILE A 38 10.73 -17.48 -5.61
CA ILE A 38 9.43 -18.12 -5.88
C ILE A 38 9.65 -19.63 -6.03
N LYS A 39 9.14 -20.41 -5.08
CA LYS A 39 9.38 -21.86 -5.02
C LYS A 39 8.23 -22.69 -5.54
N THR A 40 7.02 -22.11 -5.54
CA THR A 40 5.81 -22.83 -5.91
C THR A 40 5.03 -22.12 -7.02
N GLU A 41 4.28 -22.91 -7.79
CA GLU A 41 3.38 -22.39 -8.83
C GLU A 41 2.33 -21.43 -8.26
N LYS A 42 1.81 -21.75 -7.08
CA LYS A 42 0.81 -20.93 -6.38
C LYS A 42 1.36 -19.55 -6.03
N GLU A 43 2.62 -19.47 -5.59
CA GLU A 43 3.30 -18.20 -5.33
C GLU A 43 3.52 -17.41 -6.63
N ARG A 44 3.91 -18.09 -7.72
CA ARG A 44 4.11 -17.45 -9.03
C ARG A 44 2.81 -16.84 -9.57
N LEU A 45 1.66 -17.49 -9.36
CA LEU A 45 0.37 -16.94 -9.78
C LEU A 45 0.02 -15.63 -9.07
N VAL A 46 0.47 -15.43 -7.83
CA VAL A 46 0.24 -14.19 -7.08
C VAL A 46 1.28 -13.12 -7.44
N ASN A 47 2.55 -13.51 -7.59
CA ASN A 47 3.66 -12.61 -7.86
C ASN A 47 4.57 -13.17 -8.95
N PRO A 48 4.20 -13.07 -10.24
CA PRO A 48 4.93 -13.70 -11.32
C PRO A 48 6.31 -13.07 -11.58
N LEU A 49 6.51 -11.83 -11.14
CA LEU A 49 7.74 -11.06 -11.38
C LEU A 49 8.69 -11.03 -10.19
N GLY A 50 8.32 -11.63 -9.05
CA GLY A 50 9.19 -11.67 -7.88
C GLY A 50 9.35 -10.33 -7.16
N LEU A 51 8.39 -9.40 -7.28
CA LEU A 51 8.43 -8.12 -6.56
C LEU A 51 8.54 -8.35 -5.05
N GLN A 52 9.53 -7.72 -4.41
CA GLN A 52 9.70 -7.76 -2.97
C GLN A 52 9.87 -6.36 -2.41
N VAL A 53 9.03 -6.02 -1.43
CA VAL A 53 9.18 -4.79 -0.64
C VAL A 53 10.20 -5.05 0.46
N LEU A 54 11.30 -4.30 0.44
CA LEU A 54 12.38 -4.34 1.43
C LEU A 54 12.09 -3.40 2.60
N SER A 55 11.50 -2.23 2.33
CA SER A 55 11.07 -1.29 3.37
C SER A 55 9.81 -0.55 2.96
N TYR A 56 8.96 -0.27 3.94
CA TYR A 56 7.71 0.47 3.78
C TYR A 56 7.57 1.47 4.92
N GLN A 57 7.66 2.75 4.61
CA GLN A 57 7.50 3.82 5.60
C GLN A 57 6.37 4.76 5.15
N PRO A 58 5.18 4.68 5.75
CA PRO A 58 4.07 5.58 5.51
C PRO A 58 4.08 6.75 6.49
N ASP A 59 4.05 7.98 5.96
CA ASP A 59 3.99 9.21 6.73
C ASP A 59 2.68 9.96 6.41
N PRO A 60 1.96 10.49 7.41
CA PRO A 60 0.78 11.30 7.17
C PRO A 60 1.16 12.62 6.49
N GLU A 61 0.47 12.99 5.42
CA GLU A 61 0.63 14.33 4.83
C GLU A 61 -0.17 15.33 5.68
N VAL A 62 0.53 16.15 6.46
CA VAL A 62 -0.10 17.27 7.18
C VAL A 62 -0.36 18.40 6.19
N ILE A 63 -1.56 18.40 5.61
CA ILE A 63 -2.06 19.55 4.86
C ILE A 63 -2.42 20.63 5.90
N LYS A 64 -1.63 21.70 5.94
CA LYS A 64 -1.92 22.89 6.76
C LYS A 64 -3.07 23.69 6.18
#